data_AF-A0A1Q6LTC4-F1
#
_entry.id   AF-A0A1Q6LTC4-F1
#
_cell.length_a   1.000
_cell.length_b   1.000
_cell.length_c   1.000
_cell.angle_alpha   90.00
_cell.angle_beta   90.00
_cell.angle_gamma   90.00
#
_symmetry.space_group_name_H-M   'P 1'
#
loop_
_entity.id
_entity.type
_entity.pdbx_description
1 polymer ?
#
loop_
_entity_poly.entity_id
_entity_poly.type
_entity_poly.pdbx_seq_one_letter_code
_entity_poly.pdbx_strand_id
1 'polypeptide(L)'
;MLIAFAKTEELAPGKHQSLTLTAPYRHFASFDDSGAAGHKNAWLLEAGDYAFCLGTDVRSAVPCGDLHLADTLVLEQCCQLLAPPADSGFDRLTATVQNGKVTQTYAPVPTATVDLKQEILDHLPPALPVTGNKGFVLADVAEGSVSLDDFVAQLSTTEMELLSRGEGMMDSPLGASGNAGAMAGVSESLRQKGIPPVITTDGPSGIRLRATCSLLPSGTALACSWNLPLVQDLYATMGREMVDKGTDVLLAPGMNIHRNPLCGRNFEYFSEDPLVTGKLAAAVVQGLQSAPVSACPKHFACNTSGRCGKFTLRRLRRS
;
A
#
# COMPACT_ATOMS: atom_id res chain seq x y z
N MET A 1 -11.83 -17.61 -0.36
CA MET A 1 -11.03 -16.37 -0.53
C MET A 1 -11.14 -15.93 -1.97
N LEU A 2 -11.16 -14.63 -2.25
CA LEU A 2 -11.14 -14.11 -3.62
C LEU A 2 -9.69 -14.11 -4.15
N ILE A 3 -9.48 -14.64 -5.37
CA ILE A 3 -8.14 -14.73 -5.97
C ILE A 3 -8.03 -14.03 -7.34
N ALA A 4 -9.17 -13.80 -8.00
CA ALA A 4 -9.27 -13.06 -9.25
C ALA A 4 -10.70 -12.54 -9.42
N PHE A 5 -10.85 -11.47 -10.21
CA PHE A 5 -12.14 -10.96 -10.67
C PHE A 5 -11.93 -10.21 -11.99
N ALA A 6 -13.00 -10.11 -12.77
CA ALA A 6 -13.08 -9.31 -13.99
C ALA A 6 -14.52 -8.83 -14.16
N LYS A 7 -14.70 -7.80 -14.99
CA LYS A 7 -16.01 -7.27 -15.36
C LYS A 7 -16.14 -7.31 -16.88
N THR A 8 -17.34 -7.61 -17.36
CA THR A 8 -17.62 -7.56 -18.79
C THR A 8 -17.63 -6.12 -19.29
N GLU A 9 -17.53 -5.96 -20.60
CA GLU A 9 -17.99 -4.76 -21.28
C GLU A 9 -19.52 -4.62 -21.19
N GLU A 10 -20.05 -3.53 -21.75
CA GLU A 10 -21.49 -3.38 -21.93
C GLU A 10 -21.98 -4.39 -22.99
N LEU A 11 -22.93 -5.24 -22.62
CA LEU A 11 -23.48 -6.27 -23.49
C LEU A 11 -24.91 -5.94 -23.88
N ALA A 12 -25.16 -5.80 -25.19
CA ALA A 12 -26.52 -5.72 -25.72
C ALA A 12 -27.30 -7.03 -25.44
N PRO A 13 -28.65 -7.00 -25.43
CA PRO A 13 -29.46 -8.19 -25.22
C PRO A 13 -29.05 -9.35 -26.15
N GLY A 14 -28.80 -10.53 -25.58
CA GLY A 14 -28.38 -11.72 -26.30
C GLY A 14 -26.90 -11.77 -26.70
N LYS A 15 -26.09 -10.74 -26.37
CA LYS A 15 -24.64 -10.78 -26.54
C LYS A 15 -23.95 -11.40 -25.32
N HIS A 16 -22.76 -11.92 -25.54
CA HIS A 16 -21.92 -12.57 -24.53
C HIS A 16 -20.46 -12.17 -24.73
N GLN A 17 -19.68 -12.23 -23.65
CA GLN A 17 -18.24 -12.04 -23.66
C GLN A 17 -17.58 -13.20 -22.91
N SER A 18 -16.48 -13.72 -23.47
CA SER A 18 -15.62 -14.66 -22.75
C SER A 18 -14.56 -13.89 -21.97
N LEU A 19 -14.40 -14.23 -20.69
CA LEU A 19 -13.39 -13.64 -19.81
C LEU A 19 -12.35 -14.70 -19.42
N THR A 20 -11.09 -14.30 -19.34
CA THR A 20 -10.01 -15.13 -18.81
C THR A 20 -9.55 -14.55 -17.48
N LEU A 21 -9.57 -15.38 -16.44
CA LEU A 21 -9.09 -15.02 -15.10
C LEU A 21 -7.75 -15.72 -14.84
N THR A 22 -6.79 -14.97 -14.31
CA THR A 22 -5.49 -15.49 -13.91
C THR A 22 -5.25 -15.17 -12.44
N ALA A 23 -4.84 -16.18 -11.67
CA ALA A 23 -4.47 -16.05 -10.27
C ALA A 23 -3.10 -16.71 -10.06
N PRO A 24 -2.04 -15.93 -9.81
CA PRO A 24 -0.78 -16.46 -9.32
C PRO A 24 -0.96 -17.20 -7.99
N TYR A 25 -0.14 -18.22 -7.73
CA TYR A 25 -0.14 -18.97 -6.47
C TYR A 25 -0.07 -18.07 -5.24
N ARG A 26 0.65 -16.95 -5.34
CA ARG A 26 0.77 -15.96 -4.26
C ARG A 26 -0.58 -15.36 -3.82
N HIS A 27 -1.60 -15.35 -4.68
CA HIS A 27 -2.93 -14.84 -4.31
C HIS A 27 -3.68 -15.75 -3.33
N PHE A 28 -3.24 -17.00 -3.17
CA PHE A 28 -3.85 -17.93 -2.24
C PHE A 28 -2.87 -18.70 -1.36
N ALA A 29 -1.65 -18.17 -1.24
CA ALA A 29 -0.66 -18.65 -0.30
C ALA A 29 -0.99 -18.21 1.13
N SER A 30 -0.57 -19.03 2.09
CA SER A 30 -0.55 -18.71 3.51
C SER A 30 0.85 -18.29 3.93
N PHE A 31 0.96 -17.46 4.97
CA PHE A 31 2.24 -17.16 5.61
C PHE A 31 2.36 -17.96 6.91
N ASP A 32 3.37 -18.83 7.01
CA ASP A 32 3.63 -19.63 8.22
C ASP A 32 4.50 -18.84 9.21
N ASP A 33 3.87 -18.02 10.05
CA ASP A 33 4.54 -17.28 11.11
C ASP A 33 4.97 -18.15 12.31
N SER A 34 4.35 -19.32 12.45
CA SER A 34 4.50 -20.20 13.60
C SER A 34 5.55 -21.30 13.40
N GLY A 35 5.80 -21.70 12.15
CA GLY A 35 6.55 -22.90 11.80
C GLY A 35 5.70 -24.18 11.79
N ALA A 36 4.37 -24.08 11.93
CA ALA A 36 3.49 -25.24 12.00
C ALA A 36 3.43 -26.04 10.69
N ALA A 37 3.68 -25.38 9.55
CA ALA A 37 3.78 -26.02 8.24
C ALA A 37 5.22 -26.47 7.93
N GLY A 38 6.14 -26.39 8.90
CA GLY A 38 7.54 -26.78 8.74
C GLY A 38 8.45 -25.73 8.11
N HIS A 39 7.90 -24.57 7.73
CA HIS A 39 8.63 -23.52 6.99
C HIS A 39 8.38 -22.15 7.64
N LYS A 40 8.93 -21.94 8.84
CA LYS A 40 8.71 -20.70 9.60
C LYS A 40 9.18 -19.47 8.81
N ASN A 41 8.37 -18.42 8.86
CA ASN A 41 8.53 -17.15 8.13
C ASN A 41 8.54 -17.33 6.61
N ALA A 42 7.71 -18.19 6.05
CA ALA A 42 7.62 -18.40 4.61
C ALA A 42 6.19 -18.23 4.09
N TRP A 43 6.08 -17.77 2.84
CA TRP A 43 4.85 -17.88 2.05
C TRP A 43 4.82 -19.21 1.34
N LEU A 44 3.74 -19.98 1.51
CA LEU A 44 3.63 -21.34 1.01
C LEU A 44 2.20 -21.73 0.63
N LEU A 45 2.11 -22.81 -0.14
CA LEU A 45 0.91 -23.61 -0.33
C LEU A 45 1.16 -24.98 0.31
N GLU A 46 0.36 -25.35 1.30
CA GLU A 46 0.44 -26.68 1.93
C GLU A 46 0.05 -27.78 0.94
N ALA A 47 0.60 -28.98 1.12
CA ALA A 47 0.15 -30.15 0.35
C ALA A 47 -1.37 -30.37 0.55
N GLY A 48 -2.07 -30.78 -0.51
CA GLY A 48 -3.49 -31.09 -0.47
C GLY A 48 -4.27 -30.60 -1.69
N ASP A 49 -5.59 -30.65 -1.56
CA ASP A 49 -6.54 -30.30 -2.61
C ASP A 49 -7.03 -28.86 -2.46
N TYR A 50 -6.93 -28.10 -3.54
CA TYR A 50 -7.41 -26.74 -3.67
C TYR A 50 -8.59 -26.71 -4.62
N ALA A 51 -9.78 -26.38 -4.13
CA ALA A 51 -10.97 -26.20 -4.95
C ALA A 51 -11.15 -24.74 -5.36
N PHE A 52 -11.40 -24.50 -6.65
CA PHE A 52 -11.70 -23.19 -7.20
C PHE A 52 -13.19 -23.08 -7.52
N CYS A 53 -13.79 -21.95 -7.12
CA CYS A 53 -15.18 -21.64 -7.42
C CYS A 53 -15.29 -20.34 -8.22
N LEU A 54 -16.26 -20.28 -9.12
CA LEU A 54 -16.59 -19.12 -9.94
C LEU A 54 -18.06 -18.76 -9.80
N GLY A 55 -18.36 -17.48 -9.67
CA GLY A 55 -19.72 -16.97 -9.60
C GLY A 55 -19.77 -15.45 -9.56
N THR A 56 -20.98 -14.92 -9.51
CA THR A 56 -21.24 -13.47 -9.38
C THR A 56 -20.98 -12.95 -7.97
N ASP A 57 -21.01 -13.83 -6.97
CA ASP A 57 -20.72 -13.54 -5.58
C ASP A 57 -20.22 -14.80 -4.85
N VAL A 58 -19.65 -14.63 -3.66
CA VAL A 58 -19.02 -15.73 -2.90
C VAL A 58 -20.01 -16.81 -2.42
N ARG A 59 -21.31 -16.50 -2.32
CA ARG A 59 -22.32 -17.45 -1.80
C ARG A 59 -22.94 -18.29 -2.91
N SER A 60 -23.03 -17.74 -4.13
CA SER A 60 -23.55 -18.43 -5.31
C SER A 60 -22.46 -19.09 -6.18
N ALA A 61 -21.18 -18.86 -5.88
CA ALA A 61 -20.07 -19.43 -6.63
C ALA A 61 -20.10 -20.96 -6.63
N VAL A 62 -19.89 -21.54 -7.81
CA VAL A 62 -19.90 -22.99 -8.05
C VAL A 62 -18.49 -23.49 -8.37
N PRO A 63 -18.15 -24.74 -8.02
CA PRO A 63 -16.86 -25.33 -8.39
C PRO A 63 -16.61 -25.24 -9.89
N CYS A 64 -15.41 -24.80 -10.28
CA CYS A 64 -15.01 -24.64 -11.68
C CYS A 64 -13.64 -25.27 -11.99
N GLY A 65 -12.97 -25.84 -11.00
CA GLY A 65 -11.70 -26.55 -11.16
C GLY A 65 -11.06 -26.86 -9.82
N ASP A 66 -10.00 -27.65 -9.87
CA ASP A 66 -9.23 -28.06 -8.71
C ASP A 66 -7.73 -28.11 -9.03
N LEU A 67 -6.92 -28.09 -7.98
CA LEU A 67 -5.47 -28.29 -8.02
C LEU A 67 -5.08 -29.20 -6.86
N HIS A 68 -4.40 -30.30 -7.18
CA HIS A 68 -3.78 -31.17 -6.17
C HIS A 68 -2.28 -30.88 -6.07
N LEU A 69 -1.81 -30.60 -4.86
CA LEU A 69 -0.38 -30.50 -4.53
C LEU A 69 0.02 -31.71 -3.69
N ALA A 70 0.90 -32.55 -4.23
CA ALA A 70 1.42 -33.71 -3.50
C ALA A 70 2.30 -33.30 -2.31
N ASP A 71 3.05 -32.21 -2.46
CA ASP A 71 3.98 -31.68 -1.47
C ASP A 71 3.73 -30.18 -1.25
N THR A 72 4.10 -29.70 -0.05
CA THR A 72 4.07 -28.27 0.29
C THR A 72 5.00 -27.49 -0.66
N LEU A 73 4.45 -26.49 -1.33
CA LEU A 73 5.19 -25.60 -2.21
C LEU A 73 5.55 -24.31 -1.46
N VAL A 74 6.83 -24.15 -1.12
CA VAL A 74 7.36 -22.88 -0.59
C VAL A 74 7.54 -21.91 -1.76
N LEU A 75 6.82 -20.78 -1.72
CA LEU A 75 6.90 -19.74 -2.74
C LEU A 75 8.01 -18.73 -2.43
N GLU A 76 8.19 -18.40 -1.16
CA GLU A 76 9.16 -17.40 -0.72
C GLU A 76 9.53 -17.63 0.74
N GLN A 77 10.83 -17.77 1.02
CA GLN A 77 11.37 -17.75 2.37
C GLN A 77 11.66 -16.31 2.78
N CYS A 78 11.11 -15.87 3.90
CA CYS A 78 11.30 -14.53 4.45
C CYS A 78 12.01 -14.59 5.81
N CYS A 79 12.23 -13.42 6.41
CA CYS A 79 12.62 -13.25 7.80
C CYS A 79 11.43 -12.77 8.64
N GLN A 80 11.56 -12.85 9.97
CA GLN A 80 10.53 -12.34 10.88
C GLN A 80 10.61 -10.81 10.95
N LEU A 81 9.55 -10.13 10.51
CA LEU A 81 9.41 -8.68 10.62
C LEU A 81 8.03 -8.33 11.20
N LEU A 82 7.97 -7.27 12.02
CA LEU A 82 6.72 -6.75 12.61
C LEU A 82 5.90 -7.77 13.42
N ALA A 83 6.53 -8.80 13.98
CA ALA A 83 5.87 -9.71 14.91
C ALA A 83 5.43 -8.98 16.20
N PRO A 84 4.35 -9.42 16.86
CA PRO A 84 3.95 -8.86 18.16
C PRO A 84 5.12 -8.91 19.16
N PRO A 85 5.38 -7.85 19.95
CA PRO A 85 6.44 -7.86 20.94
C PRO A 85 6.34 -9.06 21.91
N ALA A 86 7.48 -9.52 22.42
CA ALA A 86 7.56 -10.70 23.29
C ALA A 86 6.62 -10.64 24.51
N ASP A 87 6.35 -9.46 25.03
CA ASP A 87 5.50 -9.19 26.20
C ASP A 87 4.03 -8.88 25.85
N SER A 88 3.68 -8.93 24.56
CA SER A 88 2.39 -8.49 24.02
C SER A 88 1.59 -9.62 23.38
N GLY A 89 1.81 -10.86 23.81
CA GLY A 89 1.09 -12.03 23.34
C GLY A 89 -0.43 -11.96 23.60
N PHE A 90 -1.21 -12.55 22.69
CA PHE A 90 -2.66 -12.68 22.77
C PHE A 90 -3.12 -13.92 22.00
N ASP A 91 -4.35 -14.37 22.21
CA ASP A 91 -4.92 -15.48 21.46
C ASP A 91 -5.54 -15.00 20.15
N ARG A 92 -5.19 -15.66 19.05
CA ARG A 92 -5.84 -15.50 17.74
C ARG A 92 -6.88 -16.58 17.50
N LEU A 93 -7.89 -16.25 16.69
CA LEU A 93 -8.83 -17.23 16.16
C LEU A 93 -8.07 -18.21 15.25
N THR A 94 -8.35 -19.49 15.40
CA THR A 94 -7.89 -20.56 14.51
C THR A 94 -9.09 -21.40 14.07
N ALA A 95 -8.89 -22.21 13.04
CA ALA A 95 -9.91 -23.11 12.53
C ALA A 95 -9.41 -24.55 12.57
N THR A 96 -10.27 -25.47 13.00
CA THR A 96 -10.05 -26.91 12.89
C THR A 96 -11.13 -27.50 11.99
N VAL A 97 -10.73 -28.39 11.09
CA VAL A 97 -11.67 -29.09 10.19
C VAL A 97 -11.78 -30.54 10.64
N GLN A 98 -12.97 -30.95 11.07
CA GLN A 98 -13.26 -32.35 11.42
C GLN A 98 -14.52 -32.78 10.67
N ASN A 99 -14.43 -33.87 9.90
CA ASN A 99 -15.54 -34.40 9.09
C ASN A 99 -16.23 -33.34 8.22
N GLY A 100 -15.45 -32.45 7.60
CA GLY A 100 -15.96 -31.36 6.75
C GLY A 100 -16.61 -30.19 7.53
N LYS A 101 -16.67 -30.26 8.86
CA LYS A 101 -17.14 -29.15 9.71
C LYS A 101 -15.97 -28.32 10.19
N VAL A 102 -16.02 -27.02 9.88
CA VAL A 102 -15.09 -26.03 10.41
C VAL A 102 -15.54 -25.62 11.81
N THR A 103 -14.67 -25.79 12.80
CA THR A 103 -14.89 -25.34 14.18
C THR A 103 -13.90 -24.25 14.53
N GLN A 104 -14.42 -23.17 15.10
CA GLN A 104 -13.63 -22.04 15.59
C GLN A 104 -12.94 -22.42 16.91
N THR A 105 -11.64 -22.17 16.98
CA THR A 105 -10.78 -22.40 18.15
C THR A 105 -9.88 -21.18 18.39
N TYR A 106 -9.07 -21.21 19.43
CA TYR A 106 -8.12 -20.15 19.75
C TYR A 106 -6.74 -20.74 20.01
N ALA A 107 -5.70 -20.01 19.62
CA ALA A 107 -4.31 -20.35 19.90
C ALA A 107 -3.48 -19.08 20.14
N PRO A 108 -2.43 -19.13 20.96
CA PRO A 108 -1.56 -17.98 21.18
C PRO A 108 -0.85 -17.58 19.88
N VAL A 109 -0.71 -16.27 19.64
CA VAL A 109 0.10 -15.77 18.52
C VAL A 109 1.59 -16.01 18.78
N PRO A 110 2.38 -16.37 17.75
CA PRO A 110 3.83 -16.26 17.82
C PRO A 110 4.24 -14.82 18.12
N THR A 111 5.18 -14.63 19.04
CA THR A 111 5.75 -13.31 19.37
C THR A 111 7.15 -13.16 18.79
N ALA A 112 7.65 -11.93 18.80
CA ALA A 112 8.96 -11.57 18.28
C ALA A 112 10.07 -12.35 19.01
N THR A 113 10.93 -12.99 18.23
CA THR A 113 12.12 -13.73 18.69
C THR A 113 13.42 -13.06 18.25
N VAL A 114 13.32 -12.02 17.41
CA VAL A 114 14.45 -11.31 16.82
C VAL A 114 14.75 -10.05 17.64
N ASP A 115 16.04 -9.76 17.84
CA ASP A 115 16.48 -8.48 18.42
C ASP A 115 16.48 -7.41 17.34
N LEU A 116 15.41 -6.62 17.28
CA LEU A 116 15.26 -5.56 16.30
C LEU A 116 16.40 -4.53 16.34
N LYS A 117 16.97 -4.26 17.53
CA LYS A 117 18.09 -3.33 17.64
C LYS A 117 19.32 -3.90 16.93
N GLN A 118 19.62 -5.17 17.18
CA GLN A 118 20.77 -5.82 16.55
C GLN A 118 20.57 -5.94 15.03
N GLU A 119 19.37 -6.31 14.57
CA GLU A 119 19.05 -6.34 13.13
C GLU A 119 19.29 -4.99 12.45
N ILE A 120 18.88 -3.88 13.09
CA ILE A 120 19.13 -2.54 12.55
C ILE A 120 20.64 -2.27 12.47
N LEU A 121 21.40 -2.60 13.51
CA LEU A 121 22.85 -2.36 13.56
C LEU A 121 23.60 -3.19 12.52
N ASP A 122 23.21 -4.45 12.32
CA ASP A 122 23.84 -5.37 11.37
C ASP A 122 23.57 -4.99 9.91
N HIS A 123 22.48 -4.24 9.66
CA HIS A 123 22.06 -3.82 8.32
C HIS A 123 22.15 -2.30 8.11
N LEU A 124 22.94 -1.57 8.91
CA LEU A 124 23.17 -0.15 8.68
C LEU A 124 23.80 0.05 7.29
N PRO A 125 23.23 0.94 6.44
CA PRO A 125 23.83 1.25 5.16
C PRO A 125 25.21 1.92 5.36
N PRO A 126 26.18 1.68 4.48
CA PRO A 126 27.47 2.34 4.55
C PRO A 126 27.30 3.85 4.42
N ALA A 127 28.02 4.61 5.24
CA ALA A 127 28.01 6.06 5.16
C ALA A 127 28.79 6.55 3.94
N LEU A 128 28.21 7.46 3.17
CA LEU A 128 28.90 8.19 2.11
C LEU A 128 29.71 9.34 2.73
N PRO A 129 31.02 9.45 2.47
CA PRO A 129 31.83 10.57 2.95
C PRO A 129 31.34 11.89 2.34
N VAL A 130 31.12 12.91 3.17
CA VAL A 130 30.75 14.25 2.68
C VAL A 130 31.94 14.87 1.94
N THR A 131 31.77 15.17 0.66
CA THR A 131 32.81 15.69 -0.23
C THR A 131 32.81 17.22 -0.35
N GLY A 132 31.80 17.88 0.22
CA GLY A 132 31.54 19.31 0.08
C GLY A 132 30.98 19.66 -1.30
N ASN A 133 30.43 20.87 -1.45
CA ASN A 133 29.78 21.29 -2.69
C ASN A 133 30.73 21.19 -3.89
N LYS A 134 30.41 20.30 -4.84
CA LYS A 134 31.15 20.09 -6.09
C LYS A 134 30.57 20.86 -7.27
N GLY A 135 29.43 21.52 -7.06
CA GLY A 135 28.69 22.23 -8.10
C GLY A 135 27.82 21.31 -8.95
N PHE A 136 27.64 20.04 -8.55
CA PHE A 136 26.72 19.15 -9.26
C PHE A 136 25.27 19.58 -8.99
N VAL A 137 24.44 19.50 -10.00
CA VAL A 137 22.99 19.72 -9.90
C VAL A 137 22.25 18.40 -10.14
N LEU A 138 21.02 18.29 -9.64
CA LEU A 138 20.23 17.06 -9.76
C LEU A 138 20.00 16.64 -11.23
N ALA A 139 20.03 17.59 -12.17
CA ALA A 139 19.96 17.31 -13.60
C ALA A 139 21.16 16.49 -14.11
N ASP A 140 22.36 16.69 -13.56
CA ASP A 140 23.56 15.91 -13.92
C ASP A 140 23.35 14.42 -13.61
N VAL A 141 22.62 14.12 -12.53
CA VAL A 141 22.23 12.75 -12.17
C VAL A 141 21.23 12.18 -13.16
N ALA A 142 20.21 12.97 -13.54
CA ALA A 142 19.21 12.55 -14.52
C ALA A 142 19.83 12.30 -15.91
N GLU A 143 20.86 13.06 -16.28
CA GLU A 143 21.63 12.91 -17.52
C GLU A 143 22.69 11.80 -17.45
N GLY A 144 22.99 11.30 -16.24
CA GLY A 144 23.97 10.25 -15.99
C GLY A 144 25.44 10.71 -16.01
N SER A 145 25.70 12.03 -15.99
CA SER A 145 27.06 12.59 -15.93
C SER A 145 27.64 12.56 -14.51
N VAL A 146 26.79 12.47 -13.49
CA VAL A 146 27.15 12.35 -12.07
C VAL A 146 26.31 11.22 -11.45
N SER A 147 26.89 10.41 -10.57
CA SER A 147 26.13 9.38 -9.86
C SER A 147 25.24 9.99 -8.77
N LEU A 148 24.15 9.32 -8.38
CA LEU A 148 23.33 9.79 -7.25
C LEU A 148 24.15 9.86 -5.95
N ASP A 149 25.05 8.90 -5.74
CA ASP A 149 25.93 8.87 -4.56
C ASP A 149 26.88 10.08 -4.54
N ASP A 150 27.49 10.44 -5.68
CA ASP A 150 28.36 11.62 -5.78
C ASP A 150 27.59 12.93 -5.55
N PHE A 151 26.36 13.02 -6.09
CA PHE A 151 25.48 14.15 -5.85
C PHE A 151 25.09 14.26 -4.37
N VAL A 152 24.70 13.16 -3.72
CA VAL A 152 24.33 13.13 -2.30
C VAL A 152 25.54 13.44 -1.42
N ALA A 153 26.72 12.91 -1.76
CA ALA A 153 27.95 13.12 -1.01
C ALA A 153 28.38 14.60 -0.97
N GLN A 154 27.95 15.43 -1.92
CA GLN A 154 28.26 16.87 -1.90
C GLN A 154 27.41 17.66 -0.88
N LEU A 155 26.28 17.09 -0.43
CA LEU A 155 25.33 17.76 0.46
C LEU A 155 25.93 17.90 1.86
N SER A 156 25.73 19.07 2.47
CA SER A 156 26.08 19.26 3.88
C SER A 156 25.13 18.47 4.79
N THR A 157 25.57 18.18 6.02
CA THR A 157 24.71 17.52 7.02
C THR A 157 23.41 18.28 7.26
N THR A 158 23.45 19.61 7.24
CA THR A 158 22.24 20.45 7.36
C THR A 158 21.29 20.27 6.18
N GLU A 159 21.81 20.12 4.96
CA GLU A 159 20.97 19.88 3.78
C GLU A 159 20.36 18.48 3.77
N MET A 160 21.14 17.46 4.15
CA MET A 160 20.62 16.11 4.34
C MET A 160 19.52 16.07 5.40
N GLU A 161 19.71 16.80 6.49
CA GLU A 161 18.71 16.95 7.54
C GLU A 161 17.44 17.64 7.02
N LEU A 162 17.57 18.71 6.23
CA LEU A 162 16.44 19.41 5.63
C LEU A 162 15.63 18.55 4.65
N LEU A 163 16.28 17.65 3.91
CA LEU A 163 15.58 16.70 3.02
C LEU A 163 14.65 15.74 3.78
N SER A 164 14.87 15.54 5.08
CA SER A 164 14.01 14.72 5.94
C SER A 164 12.78 15.47 6.48
N ARG A 165 12.62 16.76 6.15
CA ARG A 165 11.55 17.63 6.66
C ARG A 165 10.61 18.06 5.55
N GLY A 166 9.31 18.02 5.85
CA GLY A 166 8.32 18.82 5.13
C GLY A 166 8.38 20.29 5.56
N GLU A 167 8.03 21.20 4.67
CA GLU A 167 7.92 22.62 4.96
C GLU A 167 6.59 22.95 5.63
N GLY A 168 6.66 23.56 6.82
CA GLY A 168 5.59 24.34 7.42
C GLY A 168 4.31 23.57 7.81
N MET A 169 3.27 24.35 8.11
CA MET A 169 1.88 23.86 8.17
C MET A 169 1.34 23.78 6.73
N MET A 170 0.11 23.27 6.54
CA MET A 170 -0.58 23.33 5.24
C MET A 170 -0.52 24.74 4.60
N ASP A 171 -0.65 24.80 3.27
CA ASP A 171 -0.56 26.04 2.45
C ASP A 171 0.87 26.60 2.36
N SER A 172 1.84 25.74 2.02
CA SER A 172 3.21 26.17 1.74
C SER A 172 3.24 27.21 0.61
N PRO A 173 4.06 28.29 0.73
CA PRO A 173 4.20 29.29 -0.31
C PRO A 173 5.05 28.84 -1.50
N LEU A 174 5.67 27.65 -1.44
CA LEU A 174 6.51 27.10 -2.51
C LEU A 174 5.69 26.46 -3.65
N GLY A 175 4.38 26.32 -3.48
CA GLY A 175 3.50 25.66 -4.45
C GLY A 175 2.10 26.25 -4.53
N ALA A 176 1.19 25.53 -5.17
CA ALA A 176 -0.21 25.94 -5.34
C ALA A 176 -0.91 26.21 -4.00
N SER A 177 -1.69 27.28 -3.90
CA SER A 177 -2.35 27.65 -2.63
C SER A 177 -3.38 26.61 -2.19
N GLY A 178 -3.35 26.29 -0.90
CA GLY A 178 -4.16 25.27 -0.25
C GLY A 178 -3.53 23.88 -0.24
N ASN A 179 -2.27 23.73 -0.69
CA ASN A 179 -1.54 22.47 -0.66
C ASN A 179 -1.42 21.89 0.77
N ALA A 180 -1.16 20.59 0.87
CA ALA A 180 -0.97 19.90 2.15
C ALA A 180 0.44 20.13 2.75
N GLY A 181 1.39 20.56 1.93
CA GLY A 181 2.76 20.89 2.30
C GLY A 181 3.72 20.69 1.13
N ALA A 182 4.95 21.17 1.28
CA ALA A 182 6.04 20.94 0.34
C ALA A 182 7.15 20.09 0.99
N MET A 183 7.92 19.37 0.17
CA MET A 183 9.12 18.64 0.61
C MET A 183 10.27 18.80 -0.39
N ALA A 184 11.42 18.17 -0.13
CA ALA A 184 12.63 18.25 -0.94
C ALA A 184 13.25 19.67 -0.99
N GLY A 185 13.04 20.45 -2.05
CA GLY A 185 13.63 21.78 -2.26
C GLY A 185 13.15 22.90 -1.33
N VAL A 186 13.01 22.64 -0.02
CA VAL A 186 12.44 23.54 0.99
C VAL A 186 13.37 24.68 1.40
N SER A 187 14.66 24.62 1.04
CA SER A 187 15.64 25.68 1.29
C SER A 187 16.27 26.19 0.00
N GLU A 188 16.77 27.43 0.03
CA GLU A 188 17.46 28.02 -1.12
C GLU A 188 18.71 27.20 -1.51
N SER A 189 19.46 26.71 -0.53
CA SER A 189 20.67 25.91 -0.76
C SER A 189 20.38 24.61 -1.51
N LEU A 190 19.26 23.94 -1.21
CA LEU A 190 18.82 22.74 -1.94
C LEU A 190 18.37 23.09 -3.37
N ARG A 191 17.64 24.20 -3.54
CA ARG A 191 17.18 24.67 -4.86
C ARG A 191 18.33 25.10 -5.77
N GLN A 192 19.38 25.70 -5.23
CA GLN A 192 20.61 26.02 -5.99
C GLN A 192 21.31 24.77 -6.53
N LYS A 193 21.09 23.60 -5.93
CA LYS A 193 21.57 22.29 -6.42
C LYS A 193 20.55 21.58 -7.35
N GLY A 194 19.54 22.29 -7.82
CA GLY A 194 18.55 21.76 -8.75
C GLY A 194 17.50 20.84 -8.10
N ILE A 195 17.37 20.80 -6.77
CA ILE A 195 16.32 20.04 -6.09
C ILE A 195 15.06 20.92 -6.00
N PRO A 196 13.98 20.61 -6.75
CA PRO A 196 12.76 21.41 -6.70
C PRO A 196 11.97 21.16 -5.41
N PRO A 197 11.16 22.14 -4.94
CA PRO A 197 10.08 21.85 -4.01
C PRO A 197 9.11 20.83 -4.63
N VAL A 198 8.68 19.85 -3.84
CA VAL A 198 7.69 18.85 -4.26
C VAL A 198 6.41 19.08 -3.48
N ILE A 199 5.33 19.38 -4.17
CA ILE A 199 4.05 19.84 -3.62
C ILE A 199 3.09 18.68 -3.44
N THR A 200 2.62 18.52 -2.20
CA THR A 200 1.69 17.46 -1.82
C THR A 200 0.27 18.00 -1.68
N THR A 201 -0.73 17.21 -2.03
CA THR A 201 -2.15 17.57 -1.88
C THR A 201 -3.01 16.40 -1.38
N ASP A 202 -3.98 16.68 -0.50
CA ASP A 202 -5.13 15.79 -0.34
C ASP A 202 -5.99 15.86 -1.61
N GLY A 203 -6.87 14.92 -1.91
CA GLY A 203 -6.99 13.59 -1.34
C GLY A 203 -7.66 12.63 -2.33
N PRO A 204 -8.00 11.41 -1.90
CA PRO A 204 -8.46 10.36 -2.80
C PRO A 204 -9.65 10.73 -3.69
N SER A 205 -10.56 11.59 -3.22
CA SER A 205 -11.77 11.99 -3.95
C SER A 205 -11.64 13.30 -4.73
N GLY A 206 -10.44 13.88 -4.87
CA GLY A 206 -10.28 15.19 -5.51
C GLY A 206 -9.08 15.96 -4.98
N ILE A 207 -8.49 16.81 -5.83
CA ILE A 207 -7.36 17.67 -5.45
C ILE A 207 -7.90 18.81 -4.55
N ARG A 208 -7.43 18.85 -3.30
CA ARG A 208 -7.79 19.85 -2.30
C ARG A 208 -6.82 21.04 -2.42
N LEU A 209 -7.30 22.10 -3.05
CA LEU A 209 -6.61 23.38 -3.18
C LEU A 209 -7.60 24.53 -2.93
N ARG A 210 -7.10 25.76 -2.83
CA ARG A 210 -7.93 26.98 -2.92
C ARG A 210 -8.24 27.33 -4.38
N ALA A 211 -8.70 26.34 -5.13
CA ALA A 211 -9.05 26.42 -6.54
C ALA A 211 -10.19 25.44 -6.84
N THR A 212 -10.88 25.64 -7.96
CA THR A 212 -11.88 24.67 -8.43
C THR A 212 -11.17 23.44 -8.97
N CYS A 213 -11.48 22.27 -8.41
CA CYS A 213 -10.96 20.98 -8.83
C CYS A 213 -12.10 19.96 -8.94
N SER A 214 -11.88 18.88 -9.70
CA SER A 214 -12.86 17.80 -9.85
C SER A 214 -13.07 17.03 -8.54
N LEU A 215 -14.32 16.66 -8.27
CA LEU A 215 -14.69 15.74 -7.19
C LEU A 215 -15.09 14.39 -7.76
N LEU A 216 -14.44 13.34 -7.24
CA LEU A 216 -14.70 11.95 -7.59
C LEU A 216 -15.59 11.26 -6.53
N PRO A 217 -16.23 10.13 -6.89
CA PRO A 217 -16.84 9.24 -5.92
C PRO A 217 -15.84 8.79 -4.83
N SER A 218 -16.36 8.35 -3.69
CA SER A 218 -15.54 7.82 -2.61
C SER A 218 -14.86 6.50 -2.99
N GLY A 219 -13.77 6.14 -2.29
CA GLY A 219 -13.05 4.88 -2.54
C GLY A 219 -13.96 3.65 -2.48
N THR A 220 -14.88 3.62 -1.51
CA THR A 220 -15.86 2.51 -1.41
C THR A 220 -16.79 2.47 -2.62
N ALA A 221 -17.26 3.62 -3.13
CA ALA A 221 -18.11 3.67 -4.31
C ALA A 221 -17.35 3.19 -5.57
N LEU A 222 -16.07 3.56 -5.71
CA LEU A 222 -15.20 3.06 -6.77
C LEU A 222 -15.00 1.54 -6.66
N ALA A 223 -14.82 1.02 -5.45
CA ALA A 223 -14.66 -0.42 -5.23
C ALA A 223 -15.91 -1.21 -5.62
N CYS A 224 -17.10 -0.69 -5.32
CA CYS A 224 -18.38 -1.29 -5.74
C CYS A 224 -18.54 -1.40 -7.26
N SER A 225 -17.73 -0.71 -8.05
CA SER A 225 -17.74 -0.85 -9.51
C SER A 225 -17.13 -2.17 -9.99
N TRP A 226 -16.21 -2.77 -9.24
CA TRP A 226 -15.40 -3.92 -9.67
C TRP A 226 -14.70 -3.72 -11.04
N ASN A 227 -14.43 -2.47 -11.42
CA ASN A 227 -13.94 -2.09 -12.76
C ASN A 227 -12.59 -1.37 -12.65
N LEU A 228 -11.50 -2.12 -12.80
CA LEU A 228 -10.13 -1.58 -12.72
C LEU A 228 -9.83 -0.56 -13.85
N PRO A 229 -10.16 -0.84 -15.14
CA PRO A 229 -9.98 0.14 -16.21
C PRO A 229 -10.68 1.47 -15.94
N LEU A 230 -11.93 1.45 -15.47
CA LEU A 230 -12.68 2.66 -15.13
C LEU A 230 -11.95 3.51 -14.06
N VAL A 231 -11.46 2.86 -13.01
CA VAL A 231 -10.73 3.55 -11.94
C VAL A 231 -9.41 4.13 -12.46
N GLN A 232 -8.68 3.36 -13.27
CA GLN A 232 -7.43 3.83 -13.88
C GLN A 232 -7.66 5.06 -14.78
N ASP A 233 -8.67 5.03 -15.65
CA ASP A 233 -9.00 6.16 -16.55
C ASP A 233 -9.42 7.42 -15.78
N LEU A 234 -10.18 7.23 -14.70
CA LEU A 234 -10.59 8.33 -13.83
C LEU A 234 -9.39 9.02 -13.17
N TYR A 235 -8.45 8.23 -12.63
CA TYR A 235 -7.24 8.78 -12.02
C TYR A 235 -6.21 9.28 -13.05
N ALA A 236 -6.21 8.79 -14.28
CA ALA A 236 -5.44 9.39 -15.37
C ALA A 236 -5.92 10.82 -15.69
N THR A 237 -7.24 11.06 -15.60
CA THR A 237 -7.79 12.41 -15.73
C THR A 237 -7.39 13.29 -14.56
N MET A 238 -7.43 12.76 -13.34
CA MET A 238 -6.95 13.48 -12.15
C MET A 238 -5.45 13.80 -12.21
N GLY A 239 -4.61 12.89 -12.72
CA GLY A 239 -3.18 13.14 -12.90
C GLY A 239 -2.89 14.31 -13.85
N ARG A 240 -3.65 14.43 -14.95
CA ARG A 240 -3.57 15.61 -15.84
C ARG A 240 -4.00 16.90 -15.14
N GLU A 241 -5.05 16.82 -14.32
CA GLU A 241 -5.52 17.96 -13.52
C GLU A 241 -4.46 18.39 -12.49
N MET A 242 -3.74 17.45 -11.86
CA MET A 242 -2.62 17.80 -10.96
C MET A 242 -1.52 18.58 -11.67
N VAL A 243 -1.15 18.19 -12.89
CA VAL A 243 -0.18 18.93 -13.71
C VAL A 243 -0.68 20.35 -13.98
N ASP A 244 -1.96 20.51 -14.37
CA ASP A 244 -2.58 21.83 -14.58
C ASP A 244 -2.59 22.68 -13.30
N LYS A 245 -2.76 22.04 -12.13
CA LYS A 245 -2.77 22.72 -10.82
C LYS A 245 -1.38 22.92 -10.22
N GLY A 246 -0.31 22.45 -10.87
CA GLY A 246 1.06 22.57 -10.36
C GLY A 246 1.27 21.82 -9.04
N THR A 247 0.81 20.57 -8.97
CA THR A 247 1.01 19.69 -7.82
C THR A 247 1.67 18.37 -8.22
N ASP A 248 2.47 17.82 -7.32
CA ASP A 248 3.37 16.71 -7.65
C ASP A 248 2.95 15.39 -7.02
N VAL A 249 2.43 15.41 -5.79
CA VAL A 249 2.07 14.19 -5.04
C VAL A 249 0.63 14.27 -4.55
N LEU A 250 -0.20 13.31 -4.94
CA LEU A 250 -1.53 13.12 -4.36
C LEU A 250 -1.44 12.17 -3.18
N LEU A 251 -1.93 12.59 -2.02
CA LEU A 251 -2.05 11.78 -0.81
C LEU A 251 -3.18 10.75 -0.98
N ALA A 252 -3.00 9.80 -1.89
CA ALA A 252 -3.94 8.78 -2.31
C ALA A 252 -3.22 7.60 -2.98
N PRO A 253 -3.83 6.40 -3.03
CA PRO A 253 -5.13 6.04 -2.47
C PRO A 253 -5.11 5.80 -0.96
N GLY A 254 -6.24 6.04 -0.30
CA GLY A 254 -6.52 5.41 0.99
C GLY A 254 -6.82 3.92 0.78
N MET A 255 -6.06 3.03 1.40
CA MET A 255 -6.14 1.58 1.13
C MET A 255 -6.01 0.70 2.39
N ASN A 256 -6.38 1.21 3.56
CA ASN A 256 -6.48 0.37 4.74
C ASN A 256 -7.70 -0.58 4.62
N ILE A 257 -7.58 -1.77 5.19
CA ILE A 257 -8.65 -2.78 5.17
C ILE A 257 -9.85 -2.33 6.01
N HIS A 258 -11.06 -2.57 5.53
CA HIS A 258 -12.32 -2.42 6.29
C HIS A 258 -12.44 -3.47 7.40
N ARG A 259 -11.59 -3.39 8.42
CA ARG A 259 -11.58 -4.34 9.55
C ARG A 259 -12.88 -4.31 10.36
N ASN A 260 -13.50 -3.15 10.45
CA ASN A 260 -14.74 -2.95 11.21
C ASN A 260 -15.61 -1.89 10.50
N PRO A 261 -16.93 -2.12 10.38
CA PRO A 261 -17.82 -1.19 9.69
C PRO A 261 -17.90 0.19 10.35
N LEU A 262 -17.57 0.32 11.64
CA LEU A 262 -17.62 1.58 12.40
C LEU A 262 -16.37 2.45 12.23
N CYS A 263 -15.42 2.06 11.39
CA CYS A 263 -14.26 2.92 11.10
C CYS A 263 -14.72 4.12 10.25
N GLY A 264 -14.59 5.33 10.80
CA GLY A 264 -15.06 6.57 10.16
C GLY A 264 -14.36 6.95 8.85
N ARG A 265 -13.27 6.26 8.49
CA ARG A 265 -12.52 6.47 7.23
C ARG A 265 -12.76 5.37 6.20
N ASN A 266 -13.66 4.41 6.45
CA ASN A 266 -13.96 3.37 5.47
C ASN A 266 -14.39 3.97 4.11
N PHE A 267 -15.09 5.11 4.09
CA PHE A 267 -15.54 5.72 2.84
C PHE A 267 -14.40 6.01 1.84
N GLU A 268 -13.21 6.38 2.30
CA GLU A 268 -12.04 6.66 1.43
C GLU A 268 -11.17 5.43 1.14
N TYR A 269 -11.48 4.29 1.79
CA TYR A 269 -10.84 3.00 1.57
C TYR A 269 -11.70 2.13 0.63
N PHE A 270 -11.19 0.95 0.25
CA PHE A 270 -11.81 0.12 -0.79
C PHE A 270 -12.66 -1.03 -0.26
N SER A 271 -12.08 -1.95 0.51
CA SER A 271 -12.72 -3.23 0.83
C SER A 271 -12.21 -3.85 2.14
N GLU A 272 -12.94 -4.85 2.62
CA GLU A 272 -12.43 -5.80 3.62
C GLU A 272 -11.47 -6.84 3.01
N ASP A 273 -11.54 -7.02 1.68
CA ASP A 273 -10.72 -7.97 0.94
C ASP A 273 -9.40 -7.31 0.45
N PRO A 274 -8.23 -7.92 0.74
CA PRO A 274 -6.94 -7.37 0.37
C PRO A 274 -6.65 -7.41 -1.14
N LEU A 275 -7.20 -8.36 -1.89
CA LEU A 275 -7.01 -8.44 -3.34
C LEU A 275 -7.77 -7.31 -4.04
N VAL A 276 -9.03 -7.08 -3.69
CA VAL A 276 -9.83 -5.95 -4.19
C VAL A 276 -9.14 -4.63 -3.86
N THR A 277 -8.73 -4.46 -2.60
CA THR A 277 -8.05 -3.26 -2.11
C THR A 277 -6.74 -3.01 -2.87
N GLY A 278 -5.90 -4.03 -3.01
CA GLY A 278 -4.61 -3.93 -3.71
C GLY A 278 -4.77 -3.64 -5.20
N LYS A 279 -5.69 -4.32 -5.89
CA LYS A 279 -5.91 -4.12 -7.33
C LYS A 279 -6.48 -2.72 -7.64
N LEU A 280 -7.41 -2.23 -6.85
CA LEU A 280 -7.94 -0.86 -7.00
C LEU A 280 -6.88 0.19 -6.67
N ALA A 281 -6.09 -0.03 -5.62
CA ALA A 281 -4.98 0.87 -5.30
C ALA A 281 -3.95 0.93 -6.44
N ALA A 282 -3.63 -0.22 -7.06
CA ALA A 282 -2.75 -0.27 -8.23
C ALA A 282 -3.34 0.48 -9.42
N ALA A 283 -4.64 0.33 -9.70
CA ALA A 283 -5.32 1.07 -10.77
C ALA A 283 -5.26 2.59 -10.54
N VAL A 284 -5.44 3.05 -9.30
CA VAL A 284 -5.27 4.47 -8.92
C VAL A 284 -3.85 4.95 -9.23
N VAL A 285 -2.84 4.22 -8.75
CA VAL A 285 -1.42 4.57 -8.94
C VAL A 285 -1.06 4.61 -10.43
N GLN A 286 -1.44 3.59 -11.20
CA GLN A 286 -1.17 3.52 -12.63
C GLN A 286 -1.88 4.64 -13.40
N GLY A 287 -3.12 4.95 -13.05
CA GLY A 287 -3.88 6.05 -13.63
C GLY A 287 -3.17 7.38 -13.36
N LEU A 288 -2.94 7.70 -12.10
CA LEU A 288 -2.34 8.97 -11.69
C LEU A 288 -0.95 9.19 -12.32
N GLN A 289 -0.08 8.17 -12.24
CA GLN A 289 1.29 8.21 -12.73
C GLN A 289 1.42 8.00 -14.25
N SER A 290 0.30 7.94 -14.99
CA SER A 290 0.32 8.13 -16.45
C SER A 290 0.61 9.58 -16.86
N ALA A 291 0.50 10.51 -15.90
CA ALA A 291 1.02 11.86 -15.95
C ALA A 291 2.31 11.97 -15.11
N PRO A 292 3.16 13.01 -15.29
CA PRO A 292 4.40 13.20 -14.52
C PRO A 292 4.14 13.69 -13.07
N VAL A 293 3.33 12.94 -12.33
CA VAL A 293 2.96 13.16 -10.93
C VAL A 293 3.03 11.82 -10.17
N SER A 294 2.91 11.85 -8.85
CA SER A 294 3.09 10.68 -7.99
C SER A 294 1.89 10.44 -7.08
N ALA A 295 1.62 9.15 -6.84
CA ALA A 295 0.64 8.72 -5.86
C ALA A 295 1.34 8.42 -4.52
N CYS A 296 0.63 8.60 -3.41
CA CYS A 296 1.10 8.26 -2.07
C CYS A 296 0.08 7.33 -1.39
N PRO A 297 0.20 5.99 -1.60
CA PRO A 297 -0.64 5.01 -0.93
C PRO A 297 -0.58 5.15 0.60
N LYS A 298 -1.75 5.22 1.25
CA LYS A 298 -1.87 5.51 2.68
C LYS A 298 -2.96 4.67 3.37
N HIS A 299 -2.93 4.44 4.67
CA HIS A 299 -1.89 4.80 5.64
C HIS A 299 -1.14 3.51 5.99
N PHE A 300 0.13 3.44 5.62
CA PHE A 300 0.95 2.29 5.95
C PHE A 300 1.37 2.36 7.43
N ALA A 301 0.89 1.48 8.32
CA ALA A 301 -0.07 0.39 8.13
C ALA A 301 -1.12 0.32 9.26
N CYS A 302 -2.12 -0.56 9.09
CA CYS A 302 -3.09 -0.92 10.13
C CYS A 302 -3.91 0.22 10.76
N ASN A 303 -4.13 1.33 10.03
CA ASN A 303 -4.98 2.44 10.45
C ASN A 303 -6.48 2.15 10.24
N THR A 304 -7.00 1.16 10.96
CA THR A 304 -8.35 0.59 10.75
C THR A 304 -9.34 0.92 11.88
N SER A 305 -9.15 2.03 12.62
CA SER A 305 -10.07 2.45 13.68
C SER A 305 -10.30 3.97 13.67
N GLY A 306 -11.57 4.39 13.76
CA GLY A 306 -11.97 5.81 13.71
C GLY A 306 -11.70 6.59 15.01
N ARG A 307 -11.34 5.93 16.11
CA ARG A 307 -10.79 6.61 17.30
C ARG A 307 -9.31 6.86 17.08
N CYS A 308 -9.02 7.94 16.36
CA CYS A 308 -7.79 8.72 16.33
C CYS A 308 -6.53 7.97 16.84
N GLY A 309 -5.70 7.47 15.92
CA GLY A 309 -4.22 7.49 15.99
C GLY A 309 -3.52 6.92 17.22
N LYS A 310 -4.22 6.28 18.16
CA LYS A 310 -3.67 5.68 19.37
C LYS A 310 -3.92 4.19 19.30
N PHE A 311 -2.93 3.46 18.82
CA PHE A 311 -2.65 2.13 19.34
C PHE A 311 -2.36 2.27 20.84
N THR A 312 -3.42 2.45 21.64
CA THR A 312 -3.38 2.19 23.07
C THR A 312 -3.96 0.81 23.24
N LEU A 313 -3.07 -0.16 23.46
CA LEU A 313 -3.37 -1.38 24.21
C LEU A 313 -4.01 -0.95 25.54
N ARG A 314 -5.32 -0.71 25.55
CA ARG A 314 -6.06 -0.62 26.81
C ARG A 314 -6.11 -2.04 27.35
N ARG A 315 -5.19 -2.34 28.28
CA ARG A 315 -5.39 -3.39 29.30
C ARG A 315 -6.83 -3.28 29.79
N LEU A 316 -7.66 -4.24 29.42
CA LEU A 316 -8.92 -4.51 30.10
C LEU A 316 -8.56 -5.03 31.50
N ARG A 317 -8.35 -4.12 32.46
CA ARG A 317 -8.52 -4.47 33.87
C ARG A 317 -10.03 -4.58 34.08
N ARG A 318 -10.52 -5.82 34.13
CA ARG A 318 -11.82 -6.12 34.72
C ARG A 318 -11.70 -5.82 36.22
N SER A 319 -12.66 -5.04 36.72
CA SER A 319 -13.05 -5.01 38.14
C SER A 319 -13.56 -6.38 38.56
#